data_AF-A0A963W3I1-F1
#
_entry.id   AF-A0A963W3I1-F1
#
_cell.length_a   1.000
_cell.length_b   1.000
_cell.length_c   1.000
_cell.angle_alpha   90.00
_cell.angle_beta   90.00
_cell.angle_gamma   90.00
#
_symmetry.space_group_name_H-M   'P 1'
#
loop_
_entity.id
_entity.type
_entity.pdbx_description
1 polymer ?
#
loop_
_entity_poly.entity_id
_entity_poly.type
_entity_poly.pdbx_seq_one_letter_code
_entity_poly.pdbx_strand_id
1 'polypeptide(L)'
;DLMRGELMILPAVTYLAEQLLVADPCAIHAEREGLKAWLATTLQDRLTALHDRASAVPYSRDAEARGARKLKTQALVYLAAGAPQEAAVRAAAQYDGADNMTDRQGALMVLCGLDTAAREEKLADFHQRYDGNALVIDKWFSLQASSLHPQALEHVKALAGHSDFTLHNPNRVRSLYMSFAGNPGAFHAASGEGYRIIADLILALDPINPQTAARFVPPLGRWRRIESGRAELMRGELERIAAAPNLSRDTHEQVTKSLG
;
A
#
# COMPACT_ATOMS: atom_id res chain seq x y z
N ASP A 1 -15.69 -21.82 5.71
CA ASP A 1 -14.67 -20.74 5.64
C ASP A 1 -14.75 -19.79 4.42
N LEU A 2 -15.58 -20.06 3.40
CA LEU A 2 -15.60 -19.30 2.14
C LEU A 2 -15.68 -17.77 2.27
N MET A 3 -16.56 -17.25 3.13
CA MET A 3 -16.70 -15.79 3.36
C MET A 3 -16.00 -15.29 4.61
N ARG A 4 -15.44 -16.20 5.43
CA ARG A 4 -14.91 -15.84 6.75
C ARG A 4 -13.73 -14.88 6.62
N GLY A 5 -12.88 -15.07 5.61
CA GLY A 5 -11.77 -14.16 5.33
C GLY A 5 -12.22 -12.73 5.02
N GLU A 6 -13.35 -12.55 4.33
CA GLU A 6 -13.91 -11.22 4.05
C GLU A 6 -14.53 -10.58 5.30
N LEU A 7 -15.24 -11.37 6.11
CA LEU A 7 -15.82 -10.90 7.38
C LEU A 7 -14.77 -10.50 8.43
N MET A 8 -13.53 -10.95 8.26
CA MET A 8 -12.40 -10.60 9.13
C MET A 8 -11.71 -9.30 8.71
N ILE A 9 -12.03 -8.69 7.57
CA ILE A 9 -11.35 -7.47 7.14
C ILE A 9 -11.98 -6.25 7.83
N LEU A 10 -11.17 -5.51 8.60
CA LEU A 10 -11.60 -4.21 9.13
C LEU A 10 -11.87 -3.24 7.98
N PRO A 11 -12.92 -2.39 8.08
CA PRO A 11 -13.21 -1.37 7.07
C PRO A 11 -11.97 -0.57 6.68
N ALA A 12 -11.83 -0.25 5.39
CA ALA A 12 -10.68 0.49 4.88
C ALA A 12 -10.66 1.93 5.41
N VAL A 13 -9.46 2.53 5.53
CA VAL A 13 -9.29 3.93 5.95
C VAL A 13 -10.09 4.89 5.07
N THR A 14 -10.13 4.65 3.76
CA THR A 14 -10.92 5.45 2.82
C THR A 14 -12.42 5.40 3.10
N TYR A 15 -12.96 4.21 3.41
CA TYR A 15 -14.37 4.06 3.77
C TYR A 15 -14.70 4.78 5.08
N LEU A 16 -13.83 4.65 6.09
CA LEU A 16 -14.01 5.34 7.38
C LEU A 16 -13.94 6.85 7.22
N ALA A 17 -13.01 7.36 6.40
CA ALA A 17 -12.89 8.78 6.10
C ALA A 17 -14.14 9.33 5.39
N GLU A 18 -14.79 8.53 4.54
CA GLU A 18 -16.03 8.94 3.86
C GLU A 18 -17.23 9.10 4.82
N GLN A 19 -17.20 8.45 5.98
CA GLN A 19 -18.22 8.61 7.02
C GLN A 19 -18.08 9.91 7.82
N LEU A 20 -16.97 10.64 7.63
CA LEU A 20 -16.69 11.90 8.31
C LEU A 20 -16.84 13.08 7.35
N LEU A 21 -17.35 14.20 7.86
CA LEU A 21 -17.40 15.45 7.09
C LEU A 21 -15.98 15.94 6.77
N VAL A 22 -15.12 15.93 7.79
CA VAL A 22 -13.68 16.24 7.73
C VAL A 22 -12.95 15.08 8.40
N ALA A 23 -12.02 14.46 7.70
CA ALA A 23 -11.28 13.28 8.14
C ALA A 23 -9.84 13.64 8.50
N ASP A 24 -9.35 13.07 9.61
CA ASP A 24 -7.92 12.95 9.86
C ASP A 24 -7.48 11.54 9.43
N PRO A 25 -6.84 11.38 8.25
CA PRO A 25 -6.47 10.06 7.73
C PRO A 25 -5.44 9.34 8.61
N CYS A 26 -4.57 10.08 9.30
CA CYS A 26 -3.59 9.48 10.21
C CYS A 26 -4.23 9.04 11.52
N ALA A 27 -5.16 9.81 12.07
CA ALA A 27 -5.91 9.39 13.26
C ALA A 27 -6.78 8.15 12.97
N ILE A 28 -7.51 8.15 11.84
CA ILE A 28 -8.28 6.97 11.42
C ILE A 28 -7.38 5.74 11.27
N HIS A 29 -6.22 5.93 10.65
CA HIS A 29 -5.24 4.86 10.49
C HIS A 29 -4.75 4.35 11.85
N ALA A 30 -4.32 5.24 12.75
CA ALA A 30 -3.84 4.88 14.07
C ALA A 30 -4.88 4.12 14.89
N GLU A 31 -6.14 4.59 14.94
CA GLU A 31 -7.23 3.93 15.66
C GLU A 31 -7.56 2.55 15.06
N ARG A 32 -7.58 2.44 13.73
CA ARG A 32 -7.81 1.17 13.04
C ARG A 32 -6.71 0.16 13.33
N GLU A 33 -5.45 0.59 13.31
CA GLU A 33 -4.30 -0.25 13.61
C GLU A 33 -4.25 -0.62 15.10
N GLY A 34 -4.63 0.30 16.00
CA GLY A 34 -4.82 0.03 17.43
C GLY A 34 -5.87 -1.04 17.70
N LEU A 35 -7.05 -0.95 17.06
CA LEU A 35 -8.07 -2.00 17.13
C LEU A 35 -7.55 -3.33 16.57
N LYS A 36 -6.83 -3.30 15.46
CA LYS A 36 -6.23 -4.49 14.85
C LYS A 36 -5.22 -5.17 15.80
N ALA A 37 -4.37 -4.38 16.45
CA ALA A 37 -3.40 -4.86 17.43
C ALA A 37 -4.06 -5.42 18.69
N TRP A 38 -5.11 -4.76 19.19
CA TRP A 38 -5.90 -5.26 20.32
C TRP A 38 -6.58 -6.60 20.00
N LEU A 39 -7.21 -6.72 18.83
CA LEU A 39 -7.80 -7.98 18.35
C LEU A 39 -6.73 -9.07 18.23
N ALA A 40 -5.59 -8.72 17.65
CA ALA A 40 -4.49 -9.66 17.45
C ALA A 40 -3.93 -10.21 18.77
N THR A 41 -3.72 -9.33 19.76
CA THR A 41 -3.24 -9.71 21.08
C THR A 41 -4.28 -10.57 21.81
N THR A 42 -5.55 -10.15 21.79
CA THR A 42 -6.66 -10.84 22.48
C THR A 42 -6.97 -12.21 21.88
N LEU A 43 -6.78 -12.36 20.57
CA LEU A 43 -7.15 -13.56 19.82
C LEU A 43 -5.93 -14.32 19.28
N GLN A 44 -4.73 -14.07 19.81
CA GLN A 44 -3.46 -14.57 19.26
C GLN A 44 -3.51 -16.09 19.02
N ASP A 45 -3.84 -16.88 20.04
CA ASP A 45 -3.92 -18.35 19.91
C ASP A 45 -4.93 -18.80 18.87
N ARG A 46 -6.08 -18.10 18.77
CA ARG A 46 -7.13 -18.41 17.79
C ARG A 46 -6.70 -18.06 16.36
N LEU A 47 -5.96 -16.97 16.19
CA LEU A 47 -5.42 -16.53 14.90
C LEU A 47 -4.28 -17.46 14.45
N THR A 48 -3.41 -17.86 15.36
CA THR A 48 -2.37 -18.86 15.13
C THR A 48 -2.98 -20.19 14.70
N ALA A 49 -3.92 -20.74 15.49
CA ALA A 49 -4.59 -21.99 15.13
C ALA A 49 -5.40 -21.88 13.83
N LEU A 50 -5.92 -20.68 13.50
CA LEU A 50 -6.57 -20.42 12.21
C LEU A 50 -5.57 -20.45 11.06
N HIS A 51 -4.40 -19.82 11.22
CA HIS A 51 -3.32 -19.86 10.24
C HIS A 51 -2.85 -21.29 9.99
N ASP A 52 -2.62 -22.07 11.05
CA ASP A 52 -2.17 -23.47 10.93
C ASP A 52 -3.18 -24.32 10.16
N ARG A 53 -4.46 -24.28 10.55
CA ARG A 53 -5.52 -25.04 9.86
C ARG A 53 -5.65 -24.65 8.39
N ALA A 54 -5.63 -23.34 8.10
CA ALA A 54 -5.75 -22.85 6.73
C ALA A 54 -4.49 -23.13 5.89
N SER A 55 -3.32 -23.24 6.51
CA SER A 55 -2.07 -23.59 5.84
C SER A 55 -1.97 -25.08 5.51
N ALA A 56 -2.67 -25.95 6.26
CA ALA A 56 -2.76 -27.38 5.98
C ALA A 56 -3.63 -27.73 4.76
N VAL A 57 -4.40 -26.78 4.23
CA VAL A 57 -5.22 -26.97 3.03
C VAL A 57 -4.33 -26.89 1.78
N PRO A 58 -4.20 -27.96 0.97
CA PRO A 58 -3.39 -27.94 -0.24
C PRO A 58 -3.87 -26.89 -1.25
N TYR A 59 -2.96 -26.44 -2.12
CA TYR A 59 -3.35 -25.56 -3.20
C TYR A 59 -4.30 -26.26 -4.17
N SER A 60 -5.43 -25.60 -4.42
CA SER A 60 -6.33 -25.93 -5.52
C SER A 60 -7.07 -24.66 -6.00
N ARG A 61 -7.83 -24.83 -7.09
CA ARG A 61 -8.76 -23.82 -7.63
C ARG A 61 -10.18 -24.00 -7.12
N ASP A 62 -10.45 -24.87 -6.15
CA ASP A 62 -11.78 -24.97 -5.56
C ASP A 62 -12.06 -23.78 -4.61
N ALA A 63 -13.31 -23.72 -4.13
CA ALA A 63 -13.73 -22.64 -3.25
C ALA A 63 -13.06 -22.72 -1.87
N GLU A 64 -12.84 -23.93 -1.35
CA GLU A 64 -12.26 -24.17 -0.03
C GLU A 64 -10.81 -23.69 0.04
N ALA A 65 -9.97 -24.12 -0.90
CA ALA A 65 -8.58 -23.71 -0.99
C ALA A 65 -8.44 -22.19 -1.21
N ARG A 66 -9.32 -21.58 -2.02
CA ARG A 66 -9.37 -20.11 -2.14
C ARG A 66 -9.67 -19.43 -0.81
N GLY A 67 -10.66 -19.94 -0.06
CA GLY A 67 -11.02 -19.43 1.27
C GLY A 67 -9.88 -19.59 2.26
N ALA A 68 -9.19 -20.73 2.25
CA ALA A 68 -8.04 -21.00 3.12
C ALA A 68 -6.88 -20.02 2.85
N ARG A 69 -6.55 -19.74 1.59
CA ARG A 69 -5.51 -18.76 1.23
C ARG A 69 -5.82 -17.35 1.74
N LYS A 70 -7.08 -16.92 1.60
CA LYS A 70 -7.54 -15.64 2.15
C LYS A 70 -7.43 -15.63 3.67
N LEU A 71 -7.88 -16.68 4.34
CA LEU A 71 -7.88 -16.77 5.80
C LEU A 71 -6.48 -16.80 6.40
N LYS A 72 -5.55 -17.60 5.87
CA LYS A 72 -4.18 -17.63 6.39
C LYS A 72 -3.48 -16.29 6.20
N THR A 73 -3.66 -15.64 5.06
CA THR A 73 -3.12 -14.28 4.85
C THR A 73 -3.75 -13.28 5.82
N GLN A 74 -5.06 -13.33 6.04
CA GLN A 74 -5.72 -12.42 6.99
C GLN A 74 -5.29 -12.67 8.44
N ALA A 75 -5.06 -13.92 8.84
CA ALA A 75 -4.50 -14.25 10.14
C ALA A 75 -3.11 -13.63 10.32
N LEU A 76 -2.24 -13.72 9.31
CA LEU A 76 -0.93 -13.06 9.32
C LEU A 76 -1.04 -11.53 9.43
N VAL A 77 -2.01 -10.89 8.74
CA VAL A 77 -2.23 -9.44 8.83
C VAL A 77 -2.60 -8.99 10.24
N TYR A 78 -3.39 -9.79 10.98
CA TYR A 78 -3.67 -9.51 12.39
C TYR A 78 -2.45 -9.77 13.25
N LEU A 79 -1.84 -10.95 13.14
CA LEU A 79 -0.63 -11.30 13.90
C LEU A 79 0.47 -10.26 13.72
N ALA A 80 0.64 -9.69 12.53
CA ALA A 80 1.62 -8.64 12.27
C ALA A 80 1.44 -7.39 13.14
N ALA A 81 0.21 -7.07 13.56
CA ALA A 81 -0.08 -5.92 14.40
C ALA A 81 0.02 -6.19 15.91
N GLY A 82 -0.19 -7.43 16.38
CA GLY A 82 -0.15 -7.76 17.82
C GLY A 82 1.01 -8.67 18.25
N ALA A 83 1.57 -9.44 17.33
CA ALA A 83 2.64 -10.42 17.55
C ALA A 83 3.60 -10.44 16.33
N PRO A 84 4.31 -9.33 16.06
CA PRO A 84 5.07 -9.13 14.81
C PRO A 84 6.18 -10.17 14.59
N GLN A 85 6.84 -10.66 15.65
CA GLN A 85 7.86 -11.70 15.51
C GLN A 85 7.26 -13.04 15.06
N GLU A 86 6.13 -13.44 15.64
CA GLU A 86 5.41 -14.66 15.23
C GLU A 86 4.91 -14.54 13.78
N ALA A 87 4.37 -13.37 13.43
CA ALA A 87 3.93 -13.09 12.06
C ALA A 87 5.09 -13.15 11.06
N ALA A 88 6.27 -12.62 11.41
CA ALA A 88 7.45 -12.68 10.56
C ALA A 88 7.89 -14.12 10.28
N VAL A 89 7.99 -14.96 11.33
CA VAL A 89 8.37 -16.38 11.19
C VAL A 89 7.38 -17.12 10.28
N ARG A 90 6.08 -16.96 10.53
CA ARG A 90 5.03 -17.64 9.75
C ARG A 90 4.94 -17.13 8.32
N ALA A 91 5.07 -15.83 8.10
CA ALA A 91 5.05 -15.25 6.77
C ALA A 91 6.26 -15.69 5.96
N ALA A 92 7.47 -15.73 6.56
CA ALA A 92 8.66 -16.27 5.90
C ALA A 92 8.46 -17.75 5.52
N ALA A 93 7.97 -18.59 6.44
CA ALA A 93 7.68 -19.99 6.15
C ALA A 93 6.61 -20.16 5.06
N GLN A 94 5.55 -19.35 5.08
CA GLN A 94 4.52 -19.36 4.03
C GLN A 94 5.09 -18.92 2.69
N TYR A 95 5.97 -17.92 2.66
CA TYR A 95 6.63 -17.46 1.44
C TYR A 95 7.47 -18.56 0.81
N ASP A 96 8.30 -19.23 1.63
CA ASP A 96 9.24 -20.28 1.19
C ASP A 96 8.49 -21.54 0.73
N GLY A 97 7.42 -21.91 1.45
CA GLY A 97 6.59 -23.07 1.12
C GLY A 97 5.53 -22.84 0.04
N ALA A 98 5.34 -21.60 -0.45
CA ALA A 98 4.29 -21.30 -1.41
C ALA A 98 4.55 -21.94 -2.79
N ASP A 99 3.61 -22.71 -3.30
CA ASP A 99 3.61 -23.23 -4.68
C ASP A 99 2.80 -22.34 -5.66
N ASN A 100 2.22 -21.25 -5.14
CA ASN A 100 1.33 -20.37 -5.89
C ASN A 100 1.59 -18.89 -5.57
N MET A 101 1.23 -18.02 -6.52
CA MET A 101 1.47 -16.57 -6.40
C MET A 101 0.65 -15.91 -5.28
N THR A 102 -0.59 -16.38 -5.02
CA THR A 102 -1.45 -15.77 -3.99
C THR A 102 -0.83 -15.87 -2.60
N ASP A 103 -0.33 -17.05 -2.24
CA ASP A 103 0.28 -17.27 -0.93
C ASP A 103 1.62 -16.57 -0.78
N ARG A 104 2.46 -16.62 -1.83
CA ARG A 104 3.75 -15.94 -1.86
C ARG A 104 3.59 -14.43 -1.72
N GLN A 105 2.66 -13.83 -2.46
CA GLN A 105 2.38 -12.40 -2.38
C GLN A 105 1.74 -12.00 -1.06
N GLY A 106 0.80 -12.80 -0.53
CA GLY A 106 0.17 -12.54 0.76
C GLY A 106 1.19 -12.52 1.90
N ALA A 107 2.15 -13.46 1.88
CA ALA A 107 3.25 -13.51 2.82
C ALA A 107 4.20 -12.31 2.67
N LEU A 108 4.63 -12.00 1.43
CA LEU A 108 5.53 -10.88 1.16
C LEU A 108 4.89 -9.54 1.54
N MET A 109 3.59 -9.36 1.29
CA MET A 109 2.83 -8.18 1.72
C MET A 109 2.93 -7.96 3.24
N VAL A 110 2.79 -9.04 4.02
CA VAL A 110 2.91 -8.96 5.48
C VAL A 110 4.33 -8.59 5.88
N LEU A 111 5.33 -9.28 5.32
CA LEU A 111 6.75 -9.00 5.59
C LEU A 111 7.14 -7.56 5.23
N CYS A 112 6.61 -7.00 4.14
CA CYS A 112 6.87 -5.62 3.74
C CYS A 112 6.51 -4.61 4.83
N GLY A 113 5.50 -4.90 5.65
CA GLY A 113 5.02 -4.05 6.74
C GLY A 113 5.73 -4.27 8.08
N LEU A 114 6.63 -5.24 8.18
CA LEU A 114 7.32 -5.60 9.42
C LEU A 114 8.79 -5.14 9.38
N ASP A 115 9.30 -4.70 10.53
CA ASP A 115 10.73 -4.43 10.73
C ASP A 115 11.44 -5.75 11.10
N THR A 116 11.89 -6.48 10.09
CA THR A 116 12.51 -7.80 10.24
C THR A 116 13.49 -8.09 9.09
N ALA A 117 14.56 -8.82 9.38
CA ALA A 117 15.54 -9.24 8.37
C ALA A 117 14.90 -10.04 7.22
N ALA A 118 13.83 -10.80 7.51
CA ALA A 118 13.09 -11.55 6.50
C ALA A 118 12.46 -10.65 5.41
N ARG A 119 12.21 -9.36 5.71
CA ARG A 119 11.68 -8.40 4.73
C ARG A 119 12.64 -8.26 3.54
N GLU A 120 13.88 -7.89 3.80
CA GLU A 120 14.88 -7.66 2.76
C GLU A 120 15.21 -8.96 2.01
N GLU A 121 15.37 -10.06 2.74
CA GLU A 121 15.67 -11.37 2.16
C GLU A 121 14.57 -11.80 1.16
N LYS A 122 13.29 -11.74 1.57
CA LYS A 122 12.19 -12.20 0.72
C LYS A 122 11.86 -11.19 -0.39
N LEU A 123 12.11 -9.90 -0.20
CA LEU A 123 12.02 -8.92 -1.29
C LEU A 123 13.07 -9.18 -2.37
N ALA A 124 14.31 -9.49 -1.98
CA ALA A 124 15.38 -9.83 -2.91
C ALA A 124 15.10 -11.15 -3.65
N ASP A 125 14.69 -12.23 -2.95
CA ASP A 125 14.29 -13.48 -3.61
C ASP A 125 13.12 -13.25 -4.59
N PHE A 126 12.10 -12.49 -4.20
CA PHE A 126 10.94 -12.25 -5.06
C PHE A 126 11.34 -11.51 -6.34
N HIS A 127 12.17 -10.48 -6.20
CA HIS A 127 12.67 -9.71 -7.34
C HIS A 127 13.48 -10.59 -8.29
N GLN A 128 14.47 -11.32 -7.76
CA GLN A 128 15.33 -12.22 -8.55
C GLN A 128 14.53 -13.35 -9.22
N ARG A 129 13.62 -13.98 -8.48
CA ARG A 129 12.80 -15.11 -8.96
C ARG A 129 11.92 -14.73 -10.14
N TYR A 130 11.48 -13.48 -10.20
CA TYR A 130 10.57 -12.97 -11.21
C TYR A 130 11.22 -11.93 -12.12
N ASP A 131 12.54 -11.92 -12.18
CA ASP A 131 13.29 -11.10 -13.12
C ASP A 131 12.81 -11.35 -14.56
N GLY A 132 12.78 -10.29 -15.35
CA GLY A 132 12.19 -10.28 -16.70
C GLY A 132 10.66 -10.34 -16.76
N ASN A 133 9.93 -10.52 -15.65
CA ASN A 133 8.47 -10.47 -15.62
C ASN A 133 7.95 -9.11 -15.14
N ALA A 134 7.80 -8.17 -16.08
CA ALA A 134 7.42 -6.78 -15.79
C ALA A 134 6.16 -6.65 -14.90
N LEU A 135 5.13 -7.48 -15.12
CA LEU A 135 3.89 -7.43 -14.34
C LEU A 135 4.09 -7.88 -12.88
N VAL A 136 4.97 -8.85 -12.66
CA VAL A 136 5.28 -9.32 -11.31
C VAL A 136 6.21 -8.35 -10.59
N ILE A 137 7.16 -7.74 -11.30
CA ILE A 137 7.97 -6.66 -10.75
C ILE A 137 7.09 -5.45 -10.39
N ASP A 138 6.08 -5.11 -11.19
CA ASP A 138 5.12 -4.06 -10.81
C ASP A 138 4.44 -4.38 -9.47
N LYS A 139 4.03 -5.63 -9.24
CA LYS A 139 3.49 -6.04 -7.93
C LYS A 139 4.51 -5.89 -6.80
N TRP A 140 5.79 -6.17 -7.06
CA TRP A 140 6.87 -6.01 -6.08
C TRP A 140 7.06 -4.53 -5.66
N PHE A 141 6.96 -3.58 -6.61
CA PHE A 141 6.93 -2.14 -6.29
C PHE A 141 5.71 -1.79 -5.43
N SER A 142 4.52 -2.25 -5.85
CA SER A 142 3.27 -1.95 -5.15
C SER A 142 3.26 -2.44 -3.71
N LEU A 143 3.73 -3.66 -3.45
CA LEU A 143 3.76 -4.27 -2.11
C LEU A 143 4.56 -3.41 -1.12
N GLN A 144 5.70 -2.88 -1.55
CA GLN A 144 6.55 -2.03 -0.72
C GLN A 144 5.94 -0.63 -0.54
N ALA A 145 5.43 -0.03 -1.62
CA ALA A 145 4.89 1.32 -1.59
C ALA A 145 3.60 1.43 -0.74
N SER A 146 2.77 0.39 -0.72
CA SER A 146 1.57 0.32 0.11
C SER A 146 1.82 -0.22 1.53
N SER A 147 3.07 -0.56 1.87
CA SER A 147 3.39 -1.18 3.16
C SER A 147 3.15 -0.22 4.32
N LEU A 148 2.70 -0.74 5.46
CA LEU A 148 2.53 0.04 6.69
C LEU A 148 3.84 0.12 7.51
N HIS A 149 4.98 -0.08 6.85
CA HIS A 149 6.29 0.01 7.50
C HIS A 149 6.54 1.45 7.98
N PRO A 150 7.12 1.67 9.17
CA PRO A 150 7.44 3.01 9.67
C PRO A 150 8.31 3.84 8.70
N GLN A 151 9.13 3.16 7.90
CA GLN A 151 10.01 3.76 6.88
C GLN A 151 9.45 3.70 5.45
N ALA A 152 8.14 3.48 5.26
CA ALA A 152 7.55 3.34 3.93
C ALA A 152 7.86 4.51 2.98
N LEU A 153 7.96 5.74 3.51
CA LEU A 153 8.34 6.91 2.73
C LEU A 153 9.79 6.82 2.20
N GLU A 154 10.74 6.36 3.02
CA GLU A 154 12.12 6.13 2.59
C GLU A 154 12.22 5.00 1.56
N HIS A 155 11.44 3.94 1.75
CA HIS A 155 11.38 2.84 0.79
C HIS A 155 10.89 3.31 -0.58
N VAL A 156 9.88 4.17 -0.64
CA VAL A 156 9.38 4.73 -1.91
C VAL A 156 10.44 5.59 -2.59
N LYS A 157 11.18 6.40 -1.84
CA LYS A 157 12.29 7.20 -2.39
C LYS A 157 13.41 6.32 -2.94
N ALA A 158 13.77 5.25 -2.22
CA ALA A 158 14.75 4.28 -2.70
C ALA A 158 14.29 3.56 -3.98
N LEU A 159 13.01 3.17 -4.03
CA LEU A 159 12.41 2.50 -5.19
C LEU A 159 12.36 3.41 -6.43
N ALA A 160 12.18 4.71 -6.26
CA ALA A 160 12.24 5.67 -7.37
C ALA A 160 13.63 5.71 -8.03
N GLY A 161 14.69 5.32 -7.32
CA GLY A 161 16.05 5.17 -7.85
C GLY A 161 16.43 3.74 -8.26
N HIS A 162 15.51 2.77 -8.17
CA HIS A 162 15.79 1.37 -8.51
C HIS A 162 16.03 1.19 -10.02
N SER A 163 16.89 0.25 -10.41
CA SER A 163 17.28 0.02 -11.82
C SER A 163 16.10 -0.29 -12.74
N ASP A 164 15.09 -0.99 -12.22
CA ASP A 164 13.88 -1.29 -13.00
C ASP A 164 12.83 -0.16 -12.97
N PHE A 165 13.03 0.90 -12.19
CA PHE A 165 12.12 2.04 -12.20
C PHE A 165 12.40 2.96 -13.39
N THR A 166 11.34 3.37 -14.10
CA THR A 166 11.45 4.37 -15.17
C THR A 166 10.14 5.15 -15.31
N LEU A 167 10.25 6.46 -15.49
CA LEU A 167 9.10 7.34 -15.76
C LEU A 167 8.43 7.07 -17.11
N HIS A 168 9.13 6.41 -18.04
CA HIS A 168 8.61 6.09 -19.37
C HIS A 168 7.68 4.87 -19.38
N ASN A 169 7.64 4.10 -18.30
CA ASN A 169 6.73 2.96 -18.17
C ASN A 169 5.54 3.35 -17.27
N PRO A 170 4.36 3.62 -17.83
CA PRO A 170 3.21 4.07 -17.05
C PRO A 170 2.70 3.01 -16.06
N ASN A 171 2.93 1.71 -16.29
CA ASN A 171 2.62 0.68 -15.29
C ASN A 171 3.56 0.76 -14.09
N ARG A 172 4.87 0.97 -14.34
CA ARG A 172 5.88 1.11 -13.29
C ARG A 172 5.68 2.36 -12.44
N VAL A 173 5.33 3.47 -13.07
CA VAL A 173 5.03 4.71 -12.34
C VAL A 173 3.79 4.52 -11.46
N ARG A 174 2.73 3.90 -11.99
CA ARG A 174 1.53 3.60 -11.19
C ARG A 174 1.81 2.63 -10.06
N SER A 175 2.57 1.56 -10.31
CA SER A 175 2.82 0.54 -9.30
C SER A 175 3.57 1.06 -8.09
N LEU A 176 4.48 2.02 -8.27
CA LEU A 176 5.12 2.72 -7.16
C LEU A 176 4.19 3.80 -6.57
N TYR A 177 3.83 4.81 -7.37
CA TYR A 177 3.30 6.05 -6.80
C TYR A 177 1.79 6.04 -6.53
N MET A 178 0.99 5.25 -7.26
CA MET A 178 -0.43 5.12 -6.89
C MET A 178 -0.60 4.26 -5.65
N SER A 179 0.23 3.22 -5.50
CA SER A 179 0.28 2.43 -4.28
C SER A 179 0.76 3.26 -3.09
N PHE A 180 1.76 4.12 -3.29
CA PHE A 180 2.20 5.09 -2.28
C PHE A 180 1.11 6.10 -1.92
N ALA A 181 0.40 6.70 -2.89
CA ALA A 181 -0.67 7.65 -2.61
C ALA A 181 -1.86 7.03 -1.85
N GLY A 182 -2.03 5.70 -1.93
CA GLY A 182 -2.99 4.94 -1.13
C GLY A 182 -2.50 4.60 0.30
N ASN A 183 -1.24 4.86 0.63
CA ASN A 183 -0.66 4.58 1.93
C ASN A 183 -1.03 5.69 2.94
N PRO A 184 -1.90 5.43 3.93
CA PRO A 184 -2.44 6.48 4.79
C PRO A 184 -1.39 7.09 5.72
N GLY A 185 -0.35 6.33 6.11
CA GLY A 185 0.71 6.85 6.97
C GLY A 185 1.73 7.66 6.17
N ALA A 186 2.18 7.14 5.03
CA ALA A 186 3.28 7.73 4.28
C ALA A 186 2.83 8.90 3.38
N PHE A 187 1.69 8.80 2.71
CA PHE A 187 1.17 9.88 1.86
C PHE A 187 0.73 11.09 2.71
N HIS A 188 0.03 10.84 3.82
CA HIS A 188 -0.45 11.89 4.73
C HIS A 188 0.52 12.18 5.89
N ALA A 189 1.81 11.89 5.73
CA ALA A 189 2.83 12.23 6.72
C ALA A 189 2.73 13.72 7.10
N ALA A 190 2.81 14.02 8.40
CA ALA A 190 2.57 15.38 8.91
C ALA A 190 3.55 16.42 8.35
N SER A 191 4.72 16.00 7.85
CA SER A 191 5.69 16.85 7.16
C SER A 191 5.24 17.36 5.80
N GLY A 192 4.16 16.80 5.22
CA GLY A 192 3.71 17.10 3.85
C GLY A 192 4.59 16.49 2.76
N GLU A 193 5.63 15.72 3.11
CA GLU A 193 6.57 15.16 2.15
C GLU A 193 5.91 14.22 1.14
N GLY A 194 4.91 13.43 1.57
CA GLY A 194 4.17 12.58 0.64
C GLY A 194 3.40 13.34 -0.43
N TYR A 195 2.86 14.51 -0.10
CA TYR A 195 2.20 15.38 -1.08
C TYR A 195 3.19 15.95 -2.08
N ARG A 196 4.34 16.41 -1.59
CA ARG A 196 5.43 16.95 -2.42
C ARG A 196 6.00 15.90 -3.37
N ILE A 197 6.18 14.65 -2.91
CA ILE A 197 6.61 13.53 -3.78
C ILE A 197 5.65 13.34 -4.95
N ILE A 198 4.33 13.36 -4.70
CA ILE A 198 3.33 13.19 -5.77
C ILE A 198 3.29 14.41 -6.69
N ALA A 199 3.43 15.62 -6.18
CA ALA A 199 3.46 16.82 -6.99
C ALA A 199 4.74 16.92 -7.85
N ASP A 200 5.90 16.54 -7.31
CA ASP A 200 7.16 16.45 -8.08
C ASP A 200 7.07 15.39 -9.18
N LEU A 201 6.44 14.25 -8.88
CA LEU A 201 6.12 13.25 -9.91
C LEU A 201 5.24 13.82 -11.01
N ILE A 202 4.15 14.51 -10.67
CA ILE A 202 3.24 15.10 -11.67
C ILE A 202 4.02 16.04 -12.59
N LEU A 203 4.83 16.93 -12.02
CA LEU A 203 5.62 17.89 -12.80
C LEU A 203 6.70 17.22 -13.66
N ALA A 204 7.32 16.15 -13.18
CA ALA A 204 8.31 15.40 -13.96
C ALA A 204 7.67 14.54 -15.06
N LEU A 205 6.48 13.98 -14.80
CA LEU A 205 5.78 13.08 -15.71
C LEU A 205 4.97 13.83 -16.77
N ASP A 206 4.47 15.03 -16.47
CA ASP A 206 3.60 15.78 -17.36
C ASP A 206 4.20 16.01 -18.76
N PRO A 207 5.49 16.41 -18.92
CA PRO A 207 6.11 16.55 -20.23
C PRO A 207 6.30 15.22 -20.99
N ILE A 208 6.30 14.09 -20.27
CA ILE A 208 6.53 12.75 -20.83
C ILE A 208 5.20 12.10 -21.22
N ASN A 209 4.21 12.18 -20.34
CA ASN A 209 2.91 11.54 -20.48
C ASN A 209 1.83 12.31 -19.68
N PRO A 210 1.27 13.39 -20.27
CA PRO A 210 0.22 14.21 -19.67
C PRO A 210 -0.96 13.42 -19.09
N GLN A 211 -1.45 12.44 -19.84
CA GLN A 211 -2.60 11.63 -19.44
C GLN A 211 -2.31 10.78 -18.20
N THR A 212 -1.08 10.30 -18.06
CA THR A 212 -0.67 9.55 -16.87
C THR A 212 -0.41 10.49 -15.69
N ALA A 213 0.21 11.66 -15.91
CA ALA A 213 0.41 12.68 -14.89
C ALA A 213 -0.91 13.17 -14.27
N ALA A 214 -1.92 13.48 -15.10
CA ALA A 214 -3.24 13.92 -14.64
C ALA A 214 -3.93 12.92 -13.70
N ARG A 215 -3.61 11.62 -13.79
CA ARG A 215 -4.17 10.59 -12.89
C ARG A 215 -3.63 10.67 -11.46
N PHE A 216 -2.53 11.36 -11.22
CA PHE A 216 -1.92 11.54 -9.88
C PHE A 216 -2.43 12.78 -9.14
N VAL A 217 -3.19 13.64 -9.80
CA VAL A 217 -3.81 14.82 -9.18
C VAL A 217 -4.93 14.47 -8.16
N PRO A 218 -5.85 13.51 -8.42
CA PRO A 218 -6.99 13.24 -7.53
C PRO A 218 -6.65 12.90 -6.07
N PRO A 219 -5.56 12.17 -5.74
CA PRO A 219 -5.11 12.01 -4.35
C PRO A 219 -4.94 13.35 -3.61
N LEU A 220 -4.36 14.37 -4.23
CA LEU A 220 -4.23 15.72 -3.67
C LEU A 220 -5.56 16.48 -3.69
N GLY A 221 -6.42 16.22 -4.69
CA GLY A 221 -7.72 16.89 -4.86
C GLY A 221 -8.75 16.61 -3.76
N ARG A 222 -8.51 15.65 -2.85
CA ARG A 222 -9.41 15.36 -1.72
C ARG A 222 -9.26 16.33 -0.52
N TRP A 223 -8.38 17.32 -0.62
CA TRP A 223 -7.99 18.22 0.48
C TRP A 223 -9.16 18.83 1.27
N ARG A 224 -10.30 19.14 0.63
CA ARG A 224 -11.49 19.72 1.30
C ARG A 224 -12.12 18.81 2.37
N ARG A 225 -11.89 17.50 2.29
CA ARG A 225 -12.40 16.51 3.25
C ARG A 225 -11.35 16.10 4.27
N ILE A 226 -10.19 16.75 4.28
CA ILE A 226 -9.08 16.45 5.20
C ILE A 226 -9.00 17.54 6.26
N GLU A 227 -8.52 17.21 7.45
CA GLU A 227 -8.25 18.18 8.51
C GLU A 227 -7.35 19.34 8.03
N SER A 228 -7.51 20.51 8.64
CA SER A 228 -7.02 21.79 8.10
C SER A 228 -5.52 21.82 7.82
N GLY A 229 -4.69 21.23 8.69
CA GLY A 229 -3.23 21.26 8.52
C GLY A 229 -2.79 20.54 7.25
N ARG A 230 -3.23 19.29 7.06
CA ARG A 230 -2.94 18.55 5.82
C ARG A 230 -3.69 19.12 4.61
N ALA A 231 -4.88 19.66 4.79
CA ALA A 231 -5.64 20.28 3.71
C ALA A 231 -4.87 21.45 3.09
N GLU A 232 -4.27 22.32 3.92
CA GLU A 232 -3.43 23.42 3.46
C GLU A 232 -2.19 22.92 2.70
N LEU A 233 -1.50 21.89 3.19
CA LEU A 233 -0.35 21.30 2.52
C LEU A 233 -0.72 20.69 1.16
N MET A 234 -1.81 19.91 1.09
CA MET A 234 -2.31 19.32 -0.16
C MET A 234 -2.71 20.38 -1.17
N ARG A 235 -3.41 21.44 -0.70
CA ARG A 235 -3.81 22.57 -1.54
C ARG A 235 -2.59 23.35 -2.04
N GLY A 236 -1.60 23.59 -1.18
CA GLY A 236 -0.36 24.27 -1.57
C GLY A 236 0.38 23.54 -2.68
N GLU A 237 0.42 22.20 -2.65
CA GLU A 237 1.00 21.41 -3.74
C GLU A 237 0.17 21.49 -5.03
N LEU A 238 -1.17 21.52 -4.95
CA LEU A 238 -2.02 21.76 -6.13
C LEU A 238 -1.78 23.15 -6.74
N GLU A 239 -1.68 24.19 -5.91
CA GLU A 239 -1.38 25.56 -6.34
C GLU A 239 0.02 25.64 -6.99
N ARG A 240 1.01 24.92 -6.43
CA ARG A 240 2.35 24.79 -7.01
C ARG A 240 2.32 24.13 -8.38
N ILE A 241 1.55 23.05 -8.56
CA ILE A 241 1.40 22.41 -9.86
C ILE A 241 0.72 23.36 -10.85
N ALA A 242 -0.37 24.04 -10.44
CA ALA A 242 -1.09 24.98 -11.30
C ALA A 242 -0.21 26.15 -11.79
N ALA A 243 0.74 26.60 -10.96
CA ALA A 243 1.67 27.67 -11.29
C ALA A 243 2.85 27.22 -12.18
N ALA A 244 2.99 25.92 -12.46
CA ALA A 244 4.11 25.42 -13.25
C ALA A 244 4.03 25.89 -14.71
N PRO A 245 5.14 26.36 -15.30
CA PRO A 245 5.16 26.78 -16.70
C PRO A 245 4.97 25.57 -17.61
N ASN A 246 4.27 25.78 -18.73
CA ASN A 246 4.04 24.77 -19.77
C ASN A 246 3.33 23.50 -19.29
N LEU A 247 2.53 23.58 -18.22
CA LEU A 247 1.69 22.47 -17.78
C LEU A 247 0.74 22.05 -18.90
N SER A 248 0.67 20.75 -19.17
CA SER A 248 -0.22 20.22 -20.20
C SER A 248 -1.68 20.55 -19.90
N ARG A 249 -2.49 20.57 -20.96
CA ARG A 249 -3.94 20.79 -20.83
C ARG A 249 -4.61 19.76 -19.92
N ASP A 250 -4.29 18.47 -20.09
CA ASP A 250 -4.86 17.38 -19.31
C ASP A 250 -4.62 17.56 -17.80
N THR A 251 -3.37 17.89 -17.42
CA THR A 251 -3.02 18.10 -16.01
C THR A 251 -3.58 19.42 -15.48
N HIS A 252 -3.52 20.50 -16.26
CA HIS A 252 -4.08 21.79 -15.88
C HIS A 252 -5.59 21.72 -15.61
N GLU A 253 -6.37 21.07 -16.50
CA GLU A 253 -7.81 20.87 -16.31
C GLU A 253 -8.09 20.14 -14.98
N GLN A 254 -7.31 19.10 -14.68
CA GLN A 254 -7.55 18.29 -13.49
C GLN A 254 -7.13 18.97 -12.18
N VAL A 255 -6.05 19.75 -12.20
CA VAL A 255 -5.62 20.57 -11.05
C VAL A 255 -6.62 21.68 -10.79
N THR A 256 -7.06 22.38 -11.84
CA THR A 256 -8.07 23.45 -11.73
C THR A 256 -9.38 22.92 -11.14
N LYS A 257 -9.84 21.75 -11.60
CA LYS A 257 -11.02 21.08 -11.04
C LYS A 257 -10.85 20.69 -9.57
N SER A 258 -9.62 20.40 -9.14
CA SER A 258 -9.31 20.03 -7.75
C SER A 258 -9.21 21.26 -6.83
N LEU A 259 -8.82 22.42 -7.37
CA LEU A 259 -8.75 23.70 -6.66
C LEU A 259 -10.09 24.46 -6.62
N GLY A 260 -10.91 24.31 -7.66
CA GLY A 260 -12.29 24.82 -7.77
C GLY A 260 -13.32 23.92 -7.10
#